data_AF-A0A1B6FEC1-F1
#
_entry.id   AF-A0A1B6FEC1-F1
#
_cell.length_a   1.000
_cell.length_b   1.000
_cell.length_c   1.000
_cell.angle_alpha   90.00
_cell.angle_beta   90.00
_cell.angle_gamma   90.00
#
_symmetry.space_group_name_H-M   'P 1'
#
loop_
_entity.id
_entity.type
_entity.pdbx_description
1 polymer ?
#
loop_
_entity_poly.entity_id
_entity_poly.type
_entity_poly.pdbx_seq_one_letter_code
_entity_poly.pdbx_strand_id
1 'polypeptide(L)'
;DPKDPRLPPNSSPLFKGCEKHGIVTKNFHPLVLERTRERLRTHLFSKCKPLRSVPRLKLTEQQAICGDPTLPFCDPLRWNSSEGYPYFKFRPAGETTKKWLFKLEELPSGLVFLGYHELLDGIISYKRKQRRLGVVQPTIFVDCLKDARIPIEKCSIPGKTRIFSMSPVDYTIDFRIMFYDFIAAFQTRRFDNFNAIGINVFGAEWDLLARQLNLHPNICTGDYSNFGPGLNLQVASICCQLIMEWYDNFDTGQTLEDQRERAC
;
A
#
# COMPACT_ATOMS: atom_id res chain seq x y z
N ASP A 1 10.35 13.40 20.51
CA ASP A 1 10.59 13.03 21.91
C ASP A 1 9.57 13.77 22.78
N PRO A 2 8.81 13.13 23.69
CA PRO A 2 7.96 13.85 24.66
C PRO A 2 8.67 14.91 25.49
N LYS A 3 10.00 14.86 25.57
CA LYS A 3 10.86 15.84 26.25
C LYS A 3 11.24 17.05 25.40
N ASP A 4 10.81 17.11 24.14
CA ASP A 4 11.13 18.23 23.26
C ASP A 4 10.48 19.53 23.77
N PRO A 5 11.26 20.58 24.09
CA PRO A 5 10.74 21.81 24.72
C PRO A 5 9.80 22.61 23.81
N ARG A 6 9.76 22.31 22.51
CA ARG A 6 8.86 22.97 21.55
C ARG A 6 7.46 22.38 21.58
N LEU A 7 7.29 21.19 22.16
CA LEU A 7 6.01 20.52 22.26
C LEU A 7 5.15 21.13 23.38
N PRO A 8 3.82 21.06 23.25
CA PRO A 8 2.90 21.41 24.34
C PRO A 8 3.19 20.59 25.60
N PRO A 9 3.03 21.17 26.80
CA PRO A 9 3.19 20.44 28.06
C PRO A 9 2.33 19.17 28.09
N ASN A 10 2.90 18.07 28.57
CA ASN A 10 2.22 16.77 28.72
C ASN A 10 1.65 16.19 27.41
N SER A 11 2.16 16.58 26.23
CA SER A 11 1.70 16.07 24.94
C SER A 11 2.67 15.05 24.35
N SER A 12 2.35 13.75 24.47
CA SER A 12 3.05 12.71 23.70
C SER A 12 2.70 12.84 22.21
N PRO A 13 3.65 13.15 21.31
CA PRO A 13 3.35 13.37 19.90
C PRO A 13 2.84 12.09 19.21
N LEU A 14 3.28 10.91 19.67
CA LEU A 14 2.83 9.64 19.11
C LEU A 14 1.38 9.38 19.50
N PHE A 15 1.07 9.51 20.79
CA PHE A 15 -0.30 9.35 21.30
C PHE A 15 -1.27 10.33 20.63
N LYS A 16 -0.90 11.61 20.54
CA LYS A 16 -1.70 12.65 19.87
C LYS A 16 -1.83 12.44 18.36
N GLY A 17 -0.86 11.77 17.73
CA GLY A 17 -0.99 11.29 16.36
C GLY A 17 -2.03 10.19 16.24
N CYS A 18 -1.94 9.17 17.10
CA CYS A 18 -2.81 7.99 17.08
C CYS A 18 -4.26 8.30 17.46
N GLU A 19 -4.51 9.30 18.33
CA GLU A 19 -5.86 9.79 18.67
C GLU A 19 -6.68 10.20 17.44
N LYS A 20 -6.03 10.48 16.30
CA LYS A 20 -6.71 10.84 15.05
C LYS A 20 -7.23 9.64 14.28
N HIS A 21 -6.76 8.43 14.57
CA HIS A 21 -7.21 7.24 13.84
C HIS A 21 -8.70 6.96 14.08
N GLY A 22 -9.37 6.44 13.06
CA GLY A 22 -10.78 6.04 13.17
C GLY A 22 -11.76 7.19 13.21
N ILE A 23 -11.43 8.36 12.63
CA ILE A 23 -12.40 9.45 12.48
C ILE A 23 -13.53 8.97 11.56
N VAL A 24 -14.71 8.80 12.13
CA VAL A 24 -15.92 8.43 11.39
C VAL A 24 -16.36 9.63 10.57
N THR A 25 -16.57 9.41 9.28
CA THR A 25 -17.09 10.44 8.37
C THR A 25 -18.56 10.24 8.07
N LYS A 26 -19.21 11.31 7.63
CA LYS A 26 -20.60 11.25 7.14
C LYS A 26 -20.63 10.42 5.86
N ASN A 27 -21.50 9.42 5.85
CA ASN A 27 -21.72 8.58 4.68
C ASN A 27 -22.36 9.37 3.53
N PHE A 28 -22.02 8.96 2.32
CA PHE A 28 -22.63 9.50 1.10
C PHE A 28 -24.03 8.92 0.92
N HIS A 29 -24.87 9.63 0.16
CA HIS A 29 -26.20 9.13 -0.18
C HIS A 29 -26.07 7.82 -1.00
N PRO A 30 -26.82 6.75 -0.71
CA PRO A 30 -26.66 5.45 -1.37
C PRO A 30 -26.74 5.51 -2.91
N LEU A 31 -27.69 6.29 -3.45
CA LEU A 31 -27.81 6.47 -4.91
C LEU A 31 -26.58 7.15 -5.55
N VAL A 32 -25.89 8.02 -4.82
CA VAL A 32 -24.67 8.68 -5.31
C VAL A 32 -23.51 7.68 -5.32
N LEU A 33 -23.40 6.87 -4.25
CA LEU A 33 -22.39 5.81 -4.18
C LEU A 33 -22.56 4.80 -5.30
N GLU A 34 -23.78 4.31 -5.52
CA GLU A 34 -24.02 3.28 -6.54
C GLU A 34 -23.70 3.78 -7.95
N ARG A 35 -24.20 4.97 -8.31
CA ARG A 35 -23.88 5.59 -9.61
C ARG A 35 -22.38 5.82 -9.80
N THR A 36 -21.69 6.21 -8.73
CA THR A 36 -20.24 6.44 -8.77
C THR A 36 -19.49 5.12 -8.93
N ARG A 37 -19.88 4.08 -8.19
CA ARG A 37 -19.31 2.72 -8.28
C ARG A 37 -19.43 2.20 -9.71
N GLU A 38 -20.62 2.22 -10.30
CA GLU A 38 -20.84 1.72 -11.66
C GLU A 38 -20.01 2.47 -12.70
N ARG A 39 -19.98 3.81 -12.63
CA ARG A 39 -19.13 4.62 -13.52
C ARG A 39 -17.65 4.26 -13.39
N LEU A 40 -17.16 4.16 -12.15
CA LEU A 40 -15.76 3.80 -11.89
C LEU A 40 -15.45 2.39 -12.37
N ARG A 41 -16.36 1.43 -12.17
CA ARG A 41 -16.23 0.05 -12.64
C ARG A 41 -16.07 -0.01 -14.15
N THR A 42 -17.01 0.56 -14.90
CA THR A 42 -16.96 0.59 -16.37
C THR A 42 -15.66 1.23 -16.86
N HIS A 43 -15.29 2.37 -16.27
CA HIS A 43 -14.08 3.09 -16.64
C HIS A 43 -12.83 2.27 -16.36
N LEU A 44 -12.67 1.79 -15.13
CA LEU A 44 -11.53 1.00 -14.67
C LEU A 44 -11.35 -0.25 -15.54
N PHE A 45 -12.43 -0.96 -15.85
CA PHE A 45 -12.34 -2.20 -16.62
C PHE A 45 -12.03 -1.93 -18.09
N SER A 46 -12.42 -0.77 -18.62
CA SER A 46 -12.07 -0.37 -19.97
C SER A 46 -10.61 0.06 -20.11
N LYS A 47 -10.08 0.81 -19.12
CA LYS A 47 -8.76 1.44 -19.19
C LYS A 47 -7.66 0.64 -18.52
N CYS A 48 -7.90 0.06 -17.35
CA CYS A 48 -6.91 -0.67 -16.58
C CYS A 48 -6.88 -2.15 -16.98
N LYS A 49 -6.20 -2.51 -18.07
CA LYS A 49 -5.99 -3.93 -18.44
C LYS A 49 -4.74 -4.52 -17.77
N PRO A 50 -4.67 -5.83 -17.48
CA PRO A 50 -3.42 -6.43 -17.00
C PRO A 50 -2.24 -6.13 -17.92
N LEU A 51 -1.03 -6.06 -17.35
CA LEU A 51 0.20 -5.86 -18.12
C LEU A 51 0.85 -7.19 -18.52
N ARG A 52 0.68 -8.23 -17.69
CA ARG A 52 1.21 -9.57 -17.95
C ARG A 52 0.17 -10.41 -18.69
N SER A 53 0.60 -11.07 -19.75
CA SER A 53 -0.21 -12.04 -20.51
C SER A 53 -0.03 -13.45 -19.94
N VAL A 54 -0.45 -13.64 -18.68
CA VAL A 54 -0.39 -14.93 -17.98
C VAL A 54 -1.78 -15.34 -17.53
N PRO A 55 -2.10 -16.66 -17.46
CA PRO A 55 -3.43 -17.09 -17.05
C PRO A 55 -3.72 -16.73 -15.59
N ARG A 56 -2.71 -16.71 -14.72
CA ARG A 56 -2.86 -16.44 -13.28
C ARG A 56 -2.12 -15.16 -12.85
N LEU A 57 -2.87 -14.12 -12.45
CA LEU A 57 -2.36 -12.81 -12.03
C LEU A 57 -1.98 -12.80 -10.54
N LYS A 58 -1.00 -13.64 -10.22
CA LYS A 58 -0.40 -13.77 -8.89
C LYS A 58 1.12 -13.69 -9.05
N LEU A 59 1.80 -12.88 -8.24
CA LEU A 59 3.25 -12.83 -8.29
C LEU A 59 3.86 -14.07 -7.61
N THR A 60 5.03 -14.48 -8.06
CA THR A 60 5.87 -15.44 -7.32
C THR A 60 6.51 -14.75 -6.12
N GLU A 61 7.04 -15.54 -5.18
CA GLU A 61 7.84 -15.02 -4.07
C GLU A 61 9.02 -14.17 -4.56
N GLN A 62 9.73 -14.66 -5.59
CA GLN A 62 10.83 -13.96 -6.23
C GLN A 62 10.39 -12.56 -6.69
N GLN A 63 9.27 -12.47 -7.42
CA GLN A 63 8.75 -11.19 -7.92
C GLN A 63 8.29 -10.28 -6.79
N ALA A 64 7.59 -10.83 -5.79
CA ALA A 64 7.09 -10.04 -4.66
C ALA A 64 8.23 -9.54 -3.75
N ILE A 65 9.29 -10.31 -3.54
CA ILE A 65 10.37 -10.00 -2.60
C ILE A 65 11.50 -9.21 -3.29
N CYS A 66 11.97 -9.72 -4.43
CA CYS A 66 13.12 -9.18 -5.15
C CYS A 66 12.73 -8.26 -6.31
N GLY A 67 11.42 -8.08 -6.59
CA GLY A 67 10.94 -7.27 -7.70
C GLY A 67 10.93 -8.04 -9.02
N ASP A 68 10.41 -7.39 -10.06
CA ASP A 68 10.38 -7.92 -11.42
C ASP A 68 10.68 -6.79 -12.41
N PRO A 69 11.86 -6.79 -13.06
CA PRO A 69 12.24 -5.75 -14.00
C PRO A 69 11.36 -5.72 -15.27
N THR A 70 10.63 -6.80 -15.56
CA THR A 70 9.73 -6.88 -16.71
C THR A 70 8.33 -6.34 -16.40
N LEU A 71 7.98 -6.20 -15.11
CA LEU A 71 6.72 -5.63 -14.66
C LEU A 71 6.94 -4.18 -14.17
N PRO A 72 6.43 -3.16 -14.88
CA PRO A 72 6.58 -1.77 -14.45
C PRO A 72 6.17 -1.54 -13.00
N PHE A 73 6.96 -0.72 -12.29
CA PHE A 73 6.79 -0.38 -10.87
C PHE A 73 6.94 -1.55 -9.89
N CYS A 74 7.31 -2.75 -10.33
CA CYS A 74 7.58 -3.90 -9.46
C CYS A 74 9.00 -3.87 -8.87
N ASP A 75 9.27 -2.85 -8.05
CA ASP A 75 10.52 -2.72 -7.31
C ASP A 75 10.69 -3.85 -6.27
N PRO A 76 11.92 -4.22 -5.89
CA PRO A 76 12.19 -5.04 -4.71
C PRO A 76 11.61 -4.45 -3.42
N LEU A 77 11.46 -5.30 -2.40
CA LEU A 77 11.19 -4.83 -1.04
C LEU A 77 12.23 -3.80 -0.61
N ARG A 78 11.79 -2.77 0.12
CA ARG A 78 12.70 -1.79 0.72
C ARG A 78 13.43 -2.45 1.89
N TRP A 79 14.66 -2.90 1.65
CA TRP A 79 15.47 -3.66 2.62
C TRP A 79 15.80 -2.90 3.90
N ASN A 80 16.02 -1.58 3.79
CA ASN A 80 16.45 -0.74 4.91
C ASN A 80 15.31 -0.20 5.77
N SER A 81 14.04 -0.51 5.46
CA SER A 81 12.94 -0.18 6.36
C SER A 81 12.73 -1.28 7.40
N SER A 82 11.90 -0.99 8.42
CA SER A 82 11.57 -1.97 9.47
C SER A 82 10.96 -3.25 8.90
N GLU A 83 11.18 -4.36 9.60
CA GLU A 83 10.50 -5.65 9.39
C GLU A 83 9.02 -5.60 9.84
N GLY A 84 8.68 -4.66 10.71
CA GLY A 84 7.39 -4.61 11.41
C GLY A 84 7.23 -5.68 12.48
N TYR A 85 6.08 -5.70 13.15
CA TYR A 85 5.81 -6.60 14.28
C TYR A 85 5.45 -8.03 13.80
N PRO A 86 5.93 -9.10 14.46
CA PRO A 86 6.77 -9.08 15.67
C PRO A 86 8.27 -9.09 15.39
N TYR A 87 8.67 -9.20 14.12
CA TYR A 87 10.03 -9.53 13.71
C TYR A 87 11.11 -8.61 14.26
N PHE A 88 10.87 -7.29 14.31
CA PHE A 88 11.90 -6.35 14.79
C PHE A 88 12.33 -6.63 16.24
N LYS A 89 11.50 -7.31 17.05
CA LYS A 89 11.83 -7.72 18.42
C LYS A 89 12.81 -8.89 18.49
N PHE A 90 12.92 -9.66 17.41
CA PHE A 90 13.76 -10.85 17.30
C PHE A 90 14.98 -10.61 16.40
N ARG A 91 15.22 -9.37 15.98
CA ARG A 91 16.36 -9.04 15.13
C ARG A 91 17.67 -9.44 15.85
N PRO A 92 18.52 -10.29 15.24
CA PRO A 92 19.79 -10.67 15.83
C PRO A 92 20.70 -9.46 16.08
N ALA A 93 21.57 -9.56 17.08
CA ALA A 93 22.59 -8.54 17.31
C ALA A 93 23.51 -8.43 16.08
N GLY A 94 23.81 -7.20 15.65
CA GLY A 94 24.63 -6.91 14.46
C GLY A 94 23.82 -6.75 13.17
N GLU A 95 22.59 -7.26 13.11
CA GLU A 95 21.71 -7.05 11.95
C GLU A 95 21.08 -5.65 11.97
N THR A 96 21.00 -5.03 10.79
CA THR A 96 20.50 -3.64 10.64
C THR A 96 19.35 -3.50 9.65
N THR A 97 19.12 -4.51 8.81
CA THR A 97 18.10 -4.50 7.76
C THR A 97 17.19 -5.71 7.89
N LYS A 98 16.03 -5.72 7.23
CA LYS A 98 15.16 -6.91 7.26
C LYS A 98 15.71 -8.14 6.53
N LYS A 99 16.88 -8.05 5.89
CA LYS A 99 17.46 -9.15 5.11
C LYS A 99 17.69 -10.41 5.94
N TRP A 100 17.93 -10.29 7.25
CA TRP A 100 18.10 -11.47 8.14
C TRP A 100 16.89 -12.42 8.15
N LEU A 101 15.71 -11.95 7.75
CA LEU A 101 14.51 -12.78 7.60
C LEU A 101 14.48 -13.61 6.30
N PHE A 102 15.47 -13.45 5.42
CA PHE A 102 15.48 -14.04 4.09
C PHE A 102 16.80 -14.74 3.81
N LYS A 103 16.72 -15.91 3.17
CA LYS A 103 17.85 -16.57 2.52
C LYS A 103 17.89 -16.05 1.09
N LEU A 104 18.90 -15.22 0.82
CA LEU A 104 19.08 -14.55 -0.46
C LEU A 104 20.45 -14.91 -1.03
N GLU A 105 20.51 -15.06 -2.35
CA GLU A 105 21.76 -15.14 -3.11
C GLU A 105 21.87 -13.89 -4.00
N GLU A 106 23.06 -13.30 -4.05
CA GLU A 106 23.35 -12.15 -4.90
C GLU A 106 24.08 -12.62 -6.17
N LEU A 107 23.41 -12.49 -7.31
CA LEU A 107 23.96 -12.80 -8.62
C LEU A 107 24.17 -11.50 -9.41
N PRO A 108 24.97 -11.51 -10.50
CA PRO A 108 25.09 -10.35 -11.40
C PRO A 108 23.76 -9.87 -11.98
N SER A 109 22.76 -10.76 -12.07
CA SER A 109 21.41 -10.46 -12.54
C SER A 109 20.47 -9.90 -11.46
N GLY A 110 20.90 -9.85 -10.20
CA GLY A 110 20.13 -9.36 -9.07
C GLY A 110 19.99 -10.38 -7.93
N LEU A 111 19.11 -10.07 -6.97
CA LEU A 111 18.85 -10.92 -5.81
C LEU A 111 17.94 -12.10 -6.17
N VAL A 112 18.34 -13.30 -5.77
CA VAL A 112 17.55 -14.52 -5.86
C VAL A 112 17.06 -14.91 -4.47
N PHE A 113 15.75 -15.15 -4.35
CA PHE A 113 15.10 -15.65 -3.15
C PHE A 113 15.24 -17.17 -3.07
N LEU A 114 15.88 -17.65 -2.00
CA LEU A 114 16.09 -19.07 -1.74
C LEU A 114 15.17 -19.63 -0.65
N GLY A 115 14.58 -18.76 0.18
CA GLY A 115 13.67 -19.16 1.25
C GLY A 115 13.62 -18.14 2.38
N TYR A 116 12.74 -18.39 3.34
CA TYR A 116 12.62 -17.56 4.53
C TYR A 116 13.51 -18.05 5.67
N HIS A 117 13.78 -17.15 6.61
CA HIS A 117 14.13 -17.51 7.98
C HIS A 117 12.93 -18.19 8.66
N GLU A 118 13.18 -19.16 9.54
CA GLU A 118 12.15 -19.99 10.19
C GLU A 118 11.04 -19.18 10.88
N LEU A 119 11.39 -18.06 11.53
CA LEU A 119 10.45 -17.15 12.18
C LEU A 119 9.43 -16.58 11.18
N LEU A 120 9.90 -16.10 10.03
CA LEU A 120 9.01 -15.56 9.00
C LEU A 120 8.21 -16.68 8.34
N ASP A 121 8.86 -17.80 8.03
CA ASP A 121 8.21 -18.95 7.40
C ASP A 121 7.01 -19.48 8.22
N GLY A 122 7.23 -19.68 9.53
CA GLY A 122 6.18 -20.18 10.41
C GLY A 122 4.96 -19.25 10.47
N ILE A 123 5.19 -17.94 10.59
CA ILE A 123 4.11 -16.95 10.68
C ILE A 123 3.39 -16.81 9.33
N ILE A 124 4.11 -16.66 8.23
CA ILE A 124 3.51 -16.44 6.91
C ILE A 124 2.74 -17.69 6.46
N SER A 125 3.31 -18.89 6.66
CA SER A 125 2.66 -20.16 6.30
C SER A 125 1.40 -20.40 7.14
N TYR A 126 1.43 -20.10 8.44
CA TYR A 126 0.23 -20.16 9.28
C TYR A 126 -0.86 -19.21 8.80
N LYS A 127 -0.54 -17.92 8.59
CA LYS A 127 -1.53 -16.92 8.17
C LYS A 127 -2.13 -17.25 6.80
N ARG A 128 -1.31 -17.68 5.84
CA ARG A 128 -1.79 -18.12 4.52
C ARG A 128 -2.73 -19.32 4.62
N LYS A 129 -2.41 -20.32 5.46
CA LYS A 129 -3.31 -21.45 5.71
C LYS A 129 -4.66 -20.97 6.26
N GLN A 130 -4.66 -20.04 7.21
CA GLN A 130 -5.90 -19.48 7.78
C GLN A 130 -6.72 -18.74 6.72
N ARG A 131 -6.09 -17.90 5.89
CA ARG A 131 -6.76 -17.20 4.79
C ARG A 131 -7.40 -18.15 3.77
N ARG A 132 -6.74 -19.26 3.39
CA ARG A 132 -7.34 -20.29 2.52
C ARG A 132 -8.57 -20.97 3.11
N LEU A 133 -8.67 -20.98 4.44
CA LEU A 133 -9.84 -21.46 5.18
C LEU A 133 -10.91 -20.37 5.39
N GLY A 134 -10.71 -19.16 4.85
CA GLY A 134 -11.64 -18.04 5.02
C GLY A 134 -11.52 -17.31 6.36
N VAL A 135 -10.40 -17.50 7.08
CA VAL A 135 -10.19 -16.90 8.40
C VAL A 135 -9.26 -15.70 8.28
N VAL A 136 -9.81 -14.51 8.53
CA VAL A 136 -9.06 -13.24 8.60
C VAL A 136 -8.13 -13.26 9.81
N GLN A 137 -6.84 -13.07 9.56
CA GLN A 137 -5.83 -13.00 10.61
C GLN A 137 -5.51 -11.54 10.97
N PRO A 138 -5.33 -11.21 12.26
CA PRO A 138 -4.96 -9.87 12.65
C PRO A 138 -3.60 -9.49 12.04
N THR A 139 -3.55 -8.31 11.42
CA THR A 139 -2.31 -7.71 10.93
C THR A 139 -1.98 -6.50 11.79
N ILE A 140 -0.91 -6.61 12.56
CA ILE A 140 -0.51 -5.59 13.53
C ILE A 140 0.47 -4.63 12.87
N PHE A 141 -0.01 -3.42 12.60
CA PHE A 141 0.84 -2.32 12.16
C PHE A 141 1.42 -1.59 13.38
N VAL A 142 2.65 -1.09 13.25
CA VAL A 142 3.32 -0.36 14.32
C VAL A 142 3.40 1.12 13.98
N ASP A 143 2.75 1.97 14.77
CA ASP A 143 2.81 3.42 14.56
C ASP A 143 4.15 4.00 15.02
N CYS A 144 4.70 4.87 14.18
CA CYS A 144 5.93 5.61 14.45
C CYS A 144 5.79 7.07 14.07
N LEU A 145 6.55 7.93 14.75
CA LEU A 145 6.67 9.34 14.40
C LEU A 145 7.45 9.47 13.10
N LYS A 146 6.92 10.23 12.14
CA LYS A 146 7.62 10.58 10.93
C LYS A 146 8.62 11.69 11.23
N ASP A 147 9.91 11.40 11.09
CA ASP A 147 10.95 12.42 11.11
C ASP A 147 10.90 13.22 9.81
N ALA A 148 10.30 14.41 9.89
CA ALA A 148 10.14 15.31 8.76
C ALA A 148 10.07 16.75 9.25
N ARG A 149 10.58 17.68 8.44
CA ARG A 149 10.38 19.10 8.67
C ARG A 149 8.88 19.42 8.65
N ILE A 150 8.45 20.17 9.64
CA ILE A 150 7.13 20.80 9.70
C ILE A 150 7.33 22.31 9.90
N PRO A 151 6.38 23.15 9.46
CA PRO A 151 6.38 24.56 9.81
C PRO A 151 6.53 24.78 11.32
N ILE A 152 7.31 25.77 11.72
CA ILE A 152 7.72 26.00 13.12
C ILE A 152 6.49 26.15 14.02
N GLU A 153 5.48 26.88 13.54
CA GLU A 153 4.22 27.10 14.24
C GLU A 153 3.43 25.82 14.48
N LYS A 154 3.65 24.76 13.69
CA LYS A 154 3.01 23.45 13.89
C LYS A 154 3.69 22.61 14.96
N CYS A 155 4.93 22.91 15.34
CA CYS A 155 5.65 22.17 16.39
C CYS A 155 4.91 22.25 17.74
N SER A 156 4.32 23.41 18.04
CA SER A 156 3.63 23.66 19.31
C SER A 156 2.14 23.34 19.27
N ILE A 157 1.68 22.58 18.28
CA ILE A 157 0.27 22.15 18.17
C ILE A 157 0.18 20.62 18.35
N PRO A 158 -0.60 20.12 19.33
CA PRO A 158 -0.74 18.68 19.57
C PRO A 158 -1.13 17.89 18.31
N GLY A 159 -0.44 16.76 18.08
CA GLY A 159 -0.73 15.83 17.00
C GLY A 159 -0.36 16.33 15.59
N LYS A 160 0.36 17.44 15.43
CA LYS A 160 0.85 17.88 14.10
C LYS A 160 2.10 17.14 13.63
N THR A 161 2.88 16.54 14.53
CA THR A 161 3.88 15.55 14.14
C THR A 161 3.16 14.38 13.47
N ARG A 162 3.47 14.13 12.20
CA ARG A 162 2.84 13.05 11.44
C ARG A 162 3.28 11.70 12.00
N ILE A 163 2.36 10.75 12.01
CA ILE A 163 2.67 9.35 12.24
C ILE A 163 2.60 8.58 10.93
N PHE A 164 3.25 7.43 10.89
CA PHE A 164 3.09 6.44 9.84
C PHE A 164 3.06 5.06 10.48
N SER A 165 2.28 4.17 9.88
CA SER A 165 2.07 2.81 10.39
C SER A 165 2.91 1.84 9.58
N MET A 166 3.84 1.15 10.24
CA MET A 166 4.72 0.17 9.62
C MET A 166 4.01 -1.17 9.48
N SER A 167 3.84 -1.61 8.25
CA SER A 167 3.33 -2.94 7.91
C SER A 167 4.32 -4.03 8.30
N PRO A 168 3.85 -5.18 8.83
CA PRO A 168 4.70 -6.34 9.00
C PRO A 168 5.07 -6.95 7.63
N VAL A 169 6.29 -7.48 7.53
CA VAL A 169 6.86 -7.87 6.23
C VAL A 169 6.10 -9.02 5.57
N ASP A 170 5.55 -9.97 6.34
CA ASP A 170 4.73 -11.07 5.82
C ASP A 170 3.47 -10.55 5.11
N TYR A 171 2.76 -9.59 5.72
CA TYR A 171 1.60 -8.98 5.09
C TYR A 171 1.99 -8.21 3.84
N THR A 172 3.12 -7.51 3.87
CA THR A 172 3.63 -6.78 2.71
C THR A 172 3.94 -7.72 1.55
N ILE A 173 4.52 -8.89 1.81
CA ILE A 173 4.79 -9.91 0.79
C ILE A 173 3.48 -10.44 0.21
N ASP A 174 2.54 -10.86 1.06
CA ASP A 174 1.27 -11.44 0.60
C ASP A 174 0.41 -10.44 -0.17
N PHE A 175 0.37 -9.18 0.29
CA PHE A 175 -0.32 -8.11 -0.43
C PHE A 175 0.28 -7.91 -1.83
N ARG A 176 1.60 -7.98 -1.96
CA ARG A 176 2.28 -7.91 -3.27
C ARG A 176 1.99 -9.15 -4.12
N ILE A 177 2.02 -10.35 -3.55
CA ILE A 177 1.66 -11.57 -4.28
C ILE A 177 0.26 -11.47 -4.90
N MET A 178 -0.68 -10.91 -4.14
CA MET A 178 -2.10 -10.92 -4.49
C MET A 178 -2.57 -9.77 -5.36
N PHE A 179 -2.01 -8.57 -5.16
CA PHE A 179 -2.60 -7.33 -5.68
C PHE A 179 -1.67 -6.52 -6.58
N TYR A 180 -0.40 -6.93 -6.75
CA TYR A 180 0.57 -6.07 -7.45
C TYR A 180 0.34 -5.98 -8.96
N ASP A 181 -0.25 -7.01 -9.59
CA ASP A 181 -0.67 -6.93 -11.00
C ASP A 181 -1.64 -5.77 -11.25
N PHE A 182 -2.64 -5.62 -10.38
CA PHE A 182 -3.56 -4.48 -10.44
C PHE A 182 -2.81 -3.17 -10.22
N ILE A 183 -1.96 -3.08 -9.19
CA ILE A 183 -1.22 -1.86 -8.85
C ILE A 183 -0.34 -1.41 -10.03
N ALA A 184 0.42 -2.33 -10.62
CA ALA A 184 1.28 -2.05 -11.76
C ALA A 184 0.45 -1.56 -12.96
N ALA A 185 -0.67 -2.22 -13.27
CA ALA A 185 -1.57 -1.81 -14.35
C ALA A 185 -2.20 -0.43 -14.10
N PHE A 186 -2.60 -0.15 -12.87
CA PHE A 186 -3.23 1.10 -12.44
C PHE A 186 -2.25 2.28 -12.47
N GLN A 187 -1.01 2.08 -12.01
CA GLN A 187 0.06 3.07 -12.04
C GLN A 187 0.57 3.34 -13.47
N THR A 188 0.71 2.30 -14.29
CA THR A 188 1.16 2.44 -15.68
C THR A 188 0.18 3.27 -16.50
N ARG A 189 -1.11 3.19 -16.18
CA ARG A 189 -2.18 3.94 -16.84
C ARG A 189 -2.76 5.02 -15.95
N ARG A 190 -1.90 5.66 -15.14
CA ARG A 190 -2.31 6.61 -14.10
C ARG A 190 -3.23 7.73 -14.64
N PHE A 191 -2.84 8.40 -15.72
CA PHE A 191 -3.62 9.50 -16.31
C PHE A 191 -4.96 9.03 -16.89
N ASP A 192 -4.99 7.83 -17.48
CA ASP A 192 -6.24 7.23 -17.97
C ASP A 192 -7.12 6.76 -16.81
N ASN A 193 -6.57 6.49 -15.62
CA ASN A 193 -7.29 6.00 -14.45
C ASN A 193 -7.40 7.04 -13.33
N PHE A 194 -7.49 8.32 -13.70
CA PHE A 194 -7.76 9.44 -12.78
C PHE A 194 -6.81 9.51 -11.58
N ASN A 195 -5.54 9.14 -11.74
CA ASN A 195 -4.54 9.22 -10.69
C ASN A 195 -3.17 9.67 -11.25
N ALA A 196 -2.26 10.04 -10.35
CA ALA A 196 -0.89 10.41 -10.69
C ALA A 196 0.12 9.60 -9.86
N ILE A 197 -0.27 8.41 -9.39
CA ILE A 197 0.60 7.59 -8.55
C ILE A 197 1.80 7.13 -9.39
N GLY A 198 3.01 7.50 -8.95
CA GLY A 198 4.27 7.17 -9.62
C GLY A 198 4.66 8.09 -10.79
N ILE A 199 4.00 9.25 -10.95
CA ILE A 199 4.38 10.25 -11.95
C ILE A 199 5.84 10.70 -11.78
N ASN A 200 6.57 10.79 -12.89
CA ASN A 200 7.90 11.38 -12.92
C ASN A 200 7.83 12.90 -13.14
N VAL A 201 7.94 13.66 -12.05
CA VAL A 201 7.90 15.14 -12.07
C VAL A 201 9.13 15.79 -12.70
N PHE A 202 10.20 15.03 -12.92
CA PHE A 202 11.42 15.50 -13.58
C PHE A 202 11.49 15.09 -15.06
N GLY A 203 10.47 14.39 -15.56
CA GLY A 203 10.39 13.89 -16.92
C GLY A 203 9.26 14.51 -17.74
N ALA A 204 9.06 13.97 -18.94
CA ALA A 204 8.02 14.42 -19.87
C ALA A 204 6.59 14.27 -19.34
N GLU A 205 6.35 13.37 -18.37
CA GLU A 205 5.02 13.19 -17.77
C GLU A 205 4.51 14.48 -17.08
N TRP A 206 5.41 15.32 -16.56
CA TRP A 206 5.04 16.58 -15.90
C TRP A 206 4.51 17.61 -16.90
N ASP A 207 5.18 17.75 -18.04
CA ASP A 207 4.76 18.60 -19.15
C ASP A 207 3.47 18.07 -19.81
N LEU A 208 3.34 16.74 -19.96
CA LEU A 208 2.11 16.13 -20.46
C LEU A 208 0.90 16.47 -19.58
N LEU A 209 1.03 16.36 -18.26
CA LEU A 209 -0.03 16.73 -17.32
C LEU A 209 -0.38 18.21 -17.45
N ALA A 210 0.61 19.10 -17.52
CA ALA A 210 0.38 20.54 -17.68
C ALA A 210 -0.38 20.86 -18.98
N ARG A 211 0.00 20.23 -20.10
CA ARG A 211 -0.70 20.40 -21.39
C ARG A 211 -2.14 19.91 -21.32
N GLN A 212 -2.39 18.76 -20.69
CA GLN A 212 -3.75 18.24 -20.51
C GLN A 212 -4.63 19.18 -19.70
N LEU A 213 -4.09 19.74 -18.61
CA LEU A 213 -4.82 20.71 -17.78
C LEU A 213 -5.11 22.01 -18.55
N ASN A 214 -4.18 22.49 -19.36
CA ASN A 214 -4.33 23.70 -20.18
C ASN A 214 -5.38 23.57 -21.30
N LEU A 215 -5.90 22.36 -21.58
CA LEU A 215 -7.06 22.19 -22.47
C LEU A 215 -8.37 22.66 -21.83
N HIS A 216 -8.39 22.86 -20.51
CA HIS A 216 -9.58 23.24 -19.78
C HIS A 216 -9.51 24.71 -19.32
N PRO A 217 -10.59 25.49 -19.51
CA PRO A 217 -10.60 26.91 -19.14
C PRO A 217 -10.61 27.13 -17.62
N ASN A 218 -11.01 26.12 -16.84
CA ASN A 218 -11.15 26.20 -15.39
C ASN A 218 -10.41 25.03 -14.75
N ILE A 219 -9.52 25.34 -13.79
CA ILE A 219 -8.77 24.37 -13.00
C ILE A 219 -9.10 24.62 -11.53
N CYS A 220 -9.53 23.58 -10.82
CA CYS A 220 -9.77 23.62 -9.39
C CYS A 220 -8.73 22.76 -8.67
N THR A 221 -8.11 23.31 -7.63
CA THR A 221 -7.19 22.59 -6.75
C THR A 221 -7.78 22.53 -5.34
N GLY A 222 -7.53 21.43 -4.63
CA GLY A 222 -8.06 21.23 -3.29
C GLY A 222 -7.11 20.39 -2.45
N ASP A 223 -6.84 20.88 -1.24
CA ASP A 223 -6.04 20.17 -0.24
C ASP A 223 -6.95 19.67 0.89
N TYR A 224 -6.84 18.37 1.19
CA TYR A 224 -7.61 17.76 2.27
C TYR A 224 -6.87 17.84 3.61
N SER A 225 -7.60 18.18 4.66
CA SER A 225 -7.12 18.02 6.04
C SER A 225 -7.52 16.65 6.58
N ASN A 226 -6.58 15.94 7.22
CA ASN A 226 -6.81 14.62 7.83
C ASN A 226 -7.43 13.58 6.89
N PHE A 227 -7.05 13.57 5.61
CA PHE A 227 -7.60 12.63 4.62
C PHE A 227 -7.47 11.16 5.03
N GLY A 228 -6.26 10.73 5.42
CA GLY A 228 -6.01 9.34 5.82
C GLY A 228 -6.86 8.90 7.03
N PRO A 229 -6.80 9.62 8.17
CA PRO A 229 -7.57 9.24 9.34
C PRO A 229 -9.10 9.37 9.16
N GLY A 230 -9.56 10.23 8.24
CA GLY A 230 -10.96 10.40 7.87
C GLY A 230 -11.37 9.69 6.58
N LEU A 231 -10.65 8.67 6.14
CA LEU A 231 -11.02 7.92 4.93
C LEU A 231 -12.39 7.25 5.14
N ASN A 232 -13.37 7.56 4.30
CA ASN A 232 -14.72 7.01 4.43
C ASN A 232 -14.74 5.50 4.17
N LEU A 233 -15.27 4.73 5.12
CA LEU A 233 -15.28 3.26 5.07
C LEU A 233 -16.13 2.70 3.92
N GLN A 234 -17.24 3.34 3.55
CA GLN A 234 -18.06 2.88 2.43
C GLN A 234 -17.31 3.04 1.11
N VAL A 235 -16.63 4.18 0.92
CA VAL A 235 -15.79 4.42 -0.27
C VAL A 235 -14.63 3.43 -0.32
N ALA A 236 -13.92 3.23 0.81
CA ALA A 236 -12.83 2.26 0.88
C ALA A 236 -13.31 0.82 0.54
N SER A 237 -14.46 0.42 1.08
CA SER A 237 -15.07 -0.89 0.79
C SER A 237 -15.41 -1.06 -0.69
N ILE A 238 -16.00 -0.05 -1.33
CA ILE A 238 -16.27 -0.06 -2.78
C ILE A 238 -14.97 -0.18 -3.58
N CYS A 239 -13.92 0.56 -3.21
CA CYS A 239 -12.62 0.44 -3.88
C CYS A 239 -12.05 -0.98 -3.77
N CYS A 240 -12.10 -1.60 -2.58
CA CYS A 240 -11.68 -2.99 -2.40
C CYS A 240 -12.49 -3.94 -3.28
N GLN A 241 -13.82 -3.81 -3.31
CA GLN A 241 -14.69 -4.63 -4.16
C GLN A 241 -14.35 -4.48 -5.64
N LEU A 242 -14.15 -3.26 -6.14
CA LEU A 242 -13.78 -3.04 -7.55
C LEU A 242 -12.43 -3.65 -7.91
N ILE A 243 -11.47 -3.68 -6.98
CA ILE A 243 -10.19 -4.35 -7.17
C ILE A 243 -10.39 -5.87 -7.23
N MET A 244 -11.22 -6.44 -6.35
CA MET A 244 -11.55 -7.87 -6.39
C MET A 244 -12.24 -8.25 -7.70
N GLU A 245 -13.26 -7.49 -8.10
CA GLU A 245 -13.97 -7.71 -9.38
C GLU A 245 -13.03 -7.55 -10.59
N TRP A 246 -11.99 -6.71 -10.50
CA TRP A 246 -10.98 -6.59 -11.54
C TRP A 246 -10.22 -7.92 -11.72
N TYR A 247 -9.83 -8.57 -10.62
CA TYR A 247 -9.24 -9.91 -10.67
C TYR A 247 -10.25 -10.93 -11.21
N ASP A 248 -11.50 -10.92 -10.77
CA ASP A 248 -12.52 -11.83 -11.29
C ASP A 248 -12.74 -11.69 -12.80
N ASN A 249 -12.59 -10.47 -13.33
CA ASN A 249 -12.75 -10.18 -14.76
C ASN A 249 -11.52 -10.55 -15.60
N PHE A 250 -10.30 -10.46 -15.05
CA PHE A 250 -9.07 -10.55 -15.83
C PHE A 250 -8.14 -11.72 -15.47
N ASP A 251 -8.23 -12.27 -14.27
CA ASP A 251 -7.42 -13.38 -13.77
C ASP A 251 -8.11 -14.73 -14.06
N THR A 252 -8.05 -15.15 -15.33
CA THR A 252 -8.78 -16.36 -15.81
C THR A 252 -8.35 -17.67 -15.14
N GLY A 253 -7.15 -17.70 -14.58
CA GLY A 253 -6.56 -18.83 -13.86
C GLY A 253 -6.60 -18.67 -12.34
N GLN A 254 -7.34 -17.68 -11.84
CA GLN A 254 -7.59 -17.48 -10.41
C GLN A 254 -8.24 -18.74 -9.82
N THR A 255 -7.68 -19.24 -8.71
CA THR A 255 -8.28 -20.36 -7.97
C THR A 255 -9.22 -19.86 -6.88
N LEU A 256 -10.05 -20.76 -6.33
CA LEU A 256 -10.87 -20.46 -5.15
C LEU A 256 -10.00 -20.08 -3.93
N GLU A 257 -8.80 -20.65 -3.82
CA GLU A 257 -7.85 -20.29 -2.77
C GLU A 257 -7.35 -18.86 -2.94
N ASP A 258 -7.08 -18.42 -4.18
CA ASP A 258 -6.66 -17.04 -4.46
C ASP A 258 -7.79 -16.06 -4.11
N GLN A 259 -9.04 -16.38 -4.46
CA GLN A 259 -10.20 -15.55 -4.09
C GLN A 259 -10.32 -15.39 -2.57
N ARG A 260 -10.15 -16.49 -1.83
CA ARG A 260 -10.19 -16.47 -0.37
C ARG A 260 -9.01 -15.71 0.23
N GLU A 261 -7.80 -15.92 -0.30
CA GLU A 261 -6.59 -15.21 0.14
C GLU A 261 -6.67 -13.71 -0.13
N ARG A 262 -7.34 -13.28 -1.21
CA ARG A 262 -7.59 -11.86 -1.49
C ARG A 262 -8.70 -11.26 -0.62
N ALA A 263 -9.73 -12.05 -0.28
CA ALA A 263 -10.86 -11.59 0.52
C ALA A 263 -10.55 -11.48 2.03
N CYS A 264 -9.50 -12.16 2.51
CA CYS A 264 -9.13 -12.24 3.93
C CYS A 264 -7.87 -11.45 4.27
#